data_AF-A0A3D5WII1-F1
#
_entry.id   AF-A0A3D5WII1-F1
#
_cell.length_a   1.000
_cell.length_b   1.000
_cell.length_c   1.000
_cell.angle_alpha   90.00
_cell.angle_beta   90.00
_cell.angle_gamma   90.00
#
_symmetry.space_group_name_H-M   'P 1'
#
loop_
_entity.id
_entity.type
_entity.pdbx_description
1 polymer ?
#
loop_
_entity_poly.entity_id
_entity_poly.type
_entity_poly.pdbx_seq_one_letter_code
_entity_poly.pdbx_strand_id
1 'polypeptide(L)'
;MIEFIISILVPILGGLGVSEADVTTYVTNCSGYIYAILISILVLIVLLVAAHFIAPKGKRHLVRWGASLAWVLALVTMVNMVCYGPLYTNLSVVLNGGGTVSDEAKAASNEVIKKVGEEGMVLVKNNGLLPLSSDVDSMNVFGWASTNPIYGGTGSGSADTSSVVSILQSLSDAGYKTNESLTKMYTDYRADRPAATILGGDGSFDITLPEPTADYYTDDVMGEAESFSDVAMVVISRGGGEGYDLPTDMNSVIHGTYNVADEVSVNPANYAYTNISYTNNGDYDDFDAGESYLELSNTEEAMLDKVCSEFSKVIVVINANNPMELDWVDNYDSIGAVILAPGTGQTGMAALGEIINGSVNPSGKTVDTYVKDLTQTPYYNNIGAFAYNNVDDLKEAIAASDTAYEGTVSFVDYVEGIYVGYKWFETADHEGVYDNIDRSAIYGEHAKGYNGVVQYPFGYGLSY
;
A
#
# COMPACT_ATOMS: atom_id res chain seq x y z
N MET A 1 -36.14 -10.66 -12.75
CA MET A 1 -35.31 -11.76 -13.32
C MET A 1 -33.84 -11.39 -13.28
N ILE A 2 -33.44 -10.24 -13.85
CA ILE A 2 -32.08 -9.71 -13.66
C ILE A 2 -31.75 -9.50 -12.19
N GLU A 3 -32.61 -8.78 -11.44
CA GLU A 3 -32.46 -8.65 -9.98
C GLU A 3 -32.43 -9.98 -9.22
N PHE A 4 -33.17 -10.99 -9.71
CA PHE A 4 -33.16 -12.32 -9.11
C PHE A 4 -31.81 -13.02 -9.34
N ILE A 5 -31.24 -12.90 -10.54
CA ILE A 5 -29.90 -13.41 -10.84
C ILE A 5 -28.84 -12.68 -10.01
N ILE A 6 -28.93 -11.35 -9.89
CA ILE A 6 -28.05 -10.53 -9.05
C ILE A 6 -28.13 -11.00 -7.59
N SER A 7 -29.33 -11.17 -7.04
CA SER A 7 -29.53 -11.64 -5.65
C SER A 7 -28.95 -13.03 -5.35
N ILE A 8 -28.73 -13.85 -6.38
CA ILE A 8 -28.09 -15.17 -6.26
C ILE A 8 -26.57 -15.05 -6.40
N LEU A 9 -26.09 -14.21 -7.32
CA LEU A 9 -24.66 -14.09 -7.63
C LEU A 9 -23.89 -13.23 -6.63
N VAL A 10 -24.50 -12.17 -6.09
CA VAL A 10 -23.84 -11.25 -5.16
C VAL A 10 -23.30 -11.98 -3.91
N PRO A 11 -24.05 -12.86 -3.23
CA PRO A 11 -23.51 -13.61 -2.08
C PRO A 11 -22.37 -14.57 -2.44
N ILE A 12 -22.33 -15.08 -3.68
CA ILE A 12 -21.33 -16.05 -4.15
C ILE A 12 -20.03 -15.32 -4.54
N LEU A 13 -20.16 -14.20 -5.26
CA LEU A 13 -19.04 -13.44 -5.80
C LEU A 13 -18.49 -12.42 -4.79
N GLY A 14 -19.34 -11.93 -3.88
CA GLY A 14 -18.91 -11.09 -2.76
C GLY A 14 -17.95 -11.81 -1.83
N GLY A 15 -18.16 -13.12 -1.58
CA GLY A 15 -17.20 -13.97 -0.86
C GLY A 15 -15.86 -14.19 -1.59
N LEU A 16 -15.73 -13.69 -2.82
CA LEU A 16 -14.51 -13.69 -3.63
C LEU A 16 -13.95 -12.28 -3.85
N GLY A 17 -14.44 -11.27 -3.12
CA GLY A 17 -13.96 -9.89 -3.17
C GLY A 17 -14.49 -9.03 -4.32
N VAL A 18 -15.55 -9.47 -5.02
CA VAL A 18 -16.19 -8.69 -6.09
C VAL A 18 -17.28 -7.79 -5.52
N SER A 19 -17.28 -6.49 -5.86
CA SER A 19 -18.30 -5.56 -5.36
C SER A 19 -19.70 -5.86 -5.91
N GLU A 20 -20.74 -5.57 -5.12
CA GLU A 20 -22.13 -5.71 -5.57
C GLU A 20 -22.44 -4.81 -6.78
N ALA A 21 -21.81 -3.63 -6.85
CA ALA A 21 -21.91 -2.70 -7.97
C ALA A 21 -21.34 -3.30 -9.26
N ASP A 22 -20.21 -4.00 -9.19
CA ASP A 22 -19.62 -4.69 -10.33
C ASP A 22 -20.53 -5.82 -10.81
N VAL A 23 -20.99 -6.69 -9.89
CA VAL A 23 -21.91 -7.78 -10.24
C VAL A 23 -23.17 -7.23 -10.91
N THR A 24 -23.75 -6.18 -10.36
CA THR A 24 -24.95 -5.51 -10.89
C THR A 24 -24.70 -4.94 -12.29
N THR A 25 -23.58 -4.24 -12.47
CA THR A 25 -23.19 -3.66 -13.77
C THR A 25 -22.99 -4.73 -14.82
N TYR A 26 -22.26 -5.80 -14.49
CA TYR A 26 -21.97 -6.90 -15.41
C TYR A 26 -23.24 -7.68 -15.80
N VAL A 27 -24.10 -8.03 -14.84
CA VAL A 27 -25.35 -8.76 -15.15
C VAL A 27 -26.30 -7.88 -15.96
N THR A 28 -26.36 -6.57 -15.68
CA THR A 28 -27.18 -5.61 -16.43
C THR A 28 -26.68 -5.46 -17.87
N ASN A 29 -25.36 -5.37 -18.07
CA ASN A 29 -24.74 -5.35 -19.41
C ASN A 29 -25.03 -6.65 -20.20
N CYS A 30 -25.17 -7.78 -19.52
CA CYS A 30 -25.52 -9.07 -20.13
C CYS A 30 -27.02 -9.28 -20.34
N SER A 31 -27.88 -8.35 -19.90
CA SER A 31 -29.33 -8.56 -19.80
C SER A 31 -29.98 -8.99 -21.11
N GLY A 32 -29.59 -8.39 -22.24
CA GLY A 32 -30.09 -8.76 -23.57
C GLY A 32 -29.84 -10.23 -23.93
N TYR A 33 -28.66 -10.76 -23.60
CA TYR A 33 -28.31 -12.16 -23.83
C TYR A 33 -29.04 -13.10 -22.87
N ILE A 34 -29.18 -12.70 -21.61
CA ILE A 34 -29.92 -13.47 -20.60
C ILE A 34 -31.39 -13.63 -21.05
N TYR A 35 -32.03 -12.54 -21.47
CA TYR A 35 -33.40 -12.60 -21.97
C TYR A 35 -33.50 -13.44 -23.25
N ALA A 36 -32.56 -13.31 -24.20
CA ALA A 36 -32.55 -14.12 -25.42
C ALA A 36 -32.45 -15.62 -25.12
N ILE A 37 -31.59 -16.03 -24.17
CA ILE A 37 -31.45 -17.42 -23.75
C ILE A 37 -32.75 -17.92 -23.11
N LEU A 38 -33.34 -17.16 -22.17
CA LEU A 38 -34.58 -17.54 -21.51
C LEU A 38 -35.76 -17.67 -22.49
N ILE A 39 -35.89 -16.72 -23.43
CA ILE A 39 -36.90 -16.76 -24.49
C ILE A 39 -36.68 -17.99 -25.38
N SER A 40 -35.42 -18.28 -25.76
CA SER A 40 -35.11 -19.44 -26.59
C SER A 40 -35.49 -20.77 -25.91
N ILE A 41 -35.30 -20.87 -24.58
CA ILE A 41 -35.72 -22.03 -23.78
C ILE A 41 -37.25 -22.17 -23.78
N LEU A 42 -37.96 -21.07 -23.57
CA LEU A 42 -39.43 -21.05 -23.63
C LEU A 42 -39.93 -21.50 -25.00
N VAL A 43 -39.34 -21.00 -26.09
CA VAL A 43 -39.65 -21.41 -27.46
C VAL A 43 -39.39 -22.91 -27.66
N LEU A 44 -38.26 -23.43 -27.17
CA LEU A 44 -37.97 -24.87 -27.22
C LEU A 44 -39.05 -25.68 -26.50
N ILE A 45 -39.41 -25.31 -25.27
CA ILE A 45 -40.45 -26.01 -24.49
C ILE A 45 -41.78 -26.02 -25.25
N VAL A 46 -42.20 -24.88 -25.79
CA VAL A 46 -43.43 -24.77 -26.59
C VAL A 46 -43.37 -25.70 -27.81
N LEU A 47 -42.23 -25.74 -28.52
CA LEU A 47 -42.04 -26.62 -29.68
C LEU A 47 -42.06 -28.11 -29.30
N LEU A 48 -41.45 -28.50 -28.17
CA LEU A 48 -41.44 -29.89 -27.69
C LEU A 48 -42.84 -30.38 -27.29
N VAL A 49 -43.64 -29.49 -26.67
CA VAL A 49 -45.03 -29.74 -26.29
C VAL A 49 -45.92 -29.76 -27.53
N ALA A 50 -45.82 -28.77 -28.41
CA ALA A 50 -46.59 -28.70 -29.65
C ALA A 50 -46.32 -29.91 -30.57
N ALA A 51 -45.07 -30.39 -30.63
CA ALA A 51 -44.72 -31.61 -31.36
C ALA A 51 -45.43 -32.87 -30.81
N HIS A 52 -45.86 -32.87 -29.54
CA HIS A 52 -46.67 -33.95 -29.00
C HIS A 52 -48.08 -33.99 -29.60
N PHE A 53 -48.69 -32.83 -29.78
CA PHE A 53 -50.10 -32.69 -30.16
C PHE A 53 -50.31 -32.56 -31.66
N ILE A 54 -49.42 -31.84 -32.34
CA ILE A 54 -49.60 -31.40 -33.73
C ILE A 54 -48.85 -32.31 -34.72
N ALA A 55 -47.68 -32.85 -34.34
CA ALA A 55 -46.87 -33.63 -35.28
C ALA A 55 -47.41 -35.07 -35.46
N PRO A 56 -47.36 -35.64 -36.69
CA PRO A 56 -47.76 -37.02 -36.97
C PRO A 56 -47.00 -38.02 -36.10
N LYS A 57 -47.68 -39.05 -35.58
CA LYS A 57 -47.13 -40.01 -34.58
C LYS A 57 -45.74 -40.55 -34.94
N GLY A 58 -45.50 -40.89 -36.22
CA GLY A 58 -44.20 -41.41 -36.69
C GLY A 58 -43.07 -40.38 -36.85
N LYS A 59 -43.37 -39.07 -36.78
CA LYS A 59 -42.39 -37.98 -36.98
C LYS A 59 -42.12 -37.16 -35.71
N ARG A 60 -42.85 -37.39 -34.61
CA ARG A 60 -42.72 -36.61 -33.36
C ARG A 60 -41.31 -36.61 -32.79
N HIS A 61 -40.66 -37.77 -32.78
CA HIS A 61 -39.29 -37.91 -32.28
C HIS A 61 -38.32 -37.06 -33.12
N LEU A 62 -38.50 -37.05 -34.44
CA LEU A 62 -37.66 -36.30 -35.37
C LEU A 62 -37.85 -34.78 -35.23
N VAL A 63 -39.09 -34.31 -35.01
CA VAL A 63 -39.38 -32.88 -34.77
C VAL A 63 -38.79 -32.42 -33.44
N ARG A 64 -38.91 -33.21 -32.37
CA ARG A 64 -38.35 -32.87 -31.05
C ARG A 64 -36.84 -32.80 -31.08
N TRP A 65 -36.19 -33.79 -31.67
CA TRP A 65 -34.73 -33.78 -31.84
C TRP A 65 -34.25 -32.62 -32.71
N GLY A 66 -34.95 -32.32 -33.81
CA GLY A 66 -34.64 -31.17 -34.65
C GLY A 66 -34.75 -29.84 -33.90
N ALA A 67 -35.80 -29.66 -33.09
CA ALA A 67 -35.97 -28.46 -32.27
C ALA A 67 -34.89 -28.33 -31.18
N SER A 68 -34.55 -29.42 -30.49
CA SER A 68 -33.47 -29.42 -29.50
C SER A 68 -32.11 -29.12 -30.13
N LEU A 69 -31.81 -29.70 -31.29
CA LEU A 69 -30.55 -29.44 -32.00
C LEU A 69 -30.48 -27.98 -32.49
N ALA A 70 -31.57 -27.45 -33.02
CA ALA A 70 -31.65 -26.04 -33.44
C ALA A 70 -31.48 -25.10 -32.25
N TRP A 71 -32.04 -25.43 -31.08
CA TRP A 71 -31.86 -24.66 -29.86
C TRP A 71 -30.41 -24.72 -29.35
N VAL A 72 -29.76 -25.89 -29.38
CA VAL A 72 -28.34 -26.01 -29.02
C VAL A 72 -27.48 -25.17 -29.95
N LEU A 73 -27.73 -25.20 -31.27
CA LEU A 73 -27.01 -24.35 -32.22
C LEU A 73 -27.22 -22.85 -31.94
N ALA A 74 -28.45 -22.44 -31.65
CA ALA A 74 -28.76 -21.06 -31.28
C ALA A 74 -28.05 -20.66 -29.97
N LEU A 75 -28.04 -21.52 -28.96
CA LEU A 75 -27.33 -21.31 -27.70
C LEU A 75 -25.83 -21.17 -27.93
N VAL A 76 -25.21 -22.10 -28.66
CA VAL A 76 -23.78 -22.05 -29.00
C VAL A 76 -23.45 -20.76 -29.77
N THR A 77 -24.31 -20.33 -30.69
CA THR A 77 -24.12 -19.07 -31.41
C THR A 77 -24.20 -17.86 -30.49
N MET A 78 -25.18 -17.83 -29.56
CA MET A 78 -25.30 -16.75 -28.57
C MET A 78 -24.10 -16.71 -27.62
N VAL A 79 -23.64 -17.86 -27.12
CA VAL A 79 -22.44 -17.98 -26.29
C VAL A 79 -21.20 -17.53 -27.07
N ASN A 80 -21.07 -17.91 -28.34
CA ASN A 80 -19.97 -17.48 -29.19
C ASN A 80 -19.98 -15.95 -29.39
N MET A 81 -21.16 -15.33 -29.59
CA MET A 81 -21.30 -13.88 -29.70
C MET A 81 -21.02 -13.16 -28.38
N VAL A 82 -21.34 -13.77 -27.24
CA VAL A 82 -20.93 -13.28 -25.92
C VAL A 82 -19.41 -13.33 -25.82
N CYS A 83 -18.81 -14.48 -26.09
CA CYS A 83 -17.38 -14.70 -25.92
C CYS A 83 -16.50 -13.88 -26.88
N TYR A 84 -16.94 -13.63 -28.11
CA TYR A 84 -16.15 -12.94 -29.15
C TYR A 84 -16.73 -11.57 -29.57
N GLY A 85 -17.76 -11.09 -28.89
CA GLY A 85 -18.40 -9.81 -29.14
C GLY A 85 -18.19 -8.82 -27.99
N PRO A 86 -19.26 -8.23 -27.39
CA PRO A 86 -19.12 -7.16 -26.40
C PRO A 86 -18.38 -7.55 -25.11
N LEU A 87 -18.38 -8.84 -24.75
CA LEU A 87 -17.69 -9.36 -23.57
C LEU A 87 -16.31 -9.94 -23.90
N TYR A 88 -15.90 -9.92 -25.17
CA TYR A 88 -14.57 -10.39 -25.57
C TYR A 88 -13.48 -9.63 -24.83
N THR A 89 -13.58 -8.32 -24.66
CA THR A 89 -12.56 -7.54 -23.94
C THR A 89 -12.34 -8.06 -22.52
N ASN A 90 -13.41 -8.35 -21.78
CA ASN A 90 -13.36 -8.86 -20.41
C ASN A 90 -12.85 -10.31 -20.35
N LEU A 91 -13.29 -11.15 -21.27
CA LEU A 91 -12.84 -12.54 -21.39
C LEU A 91 -11.40 -12.63 -21.92
N SER A 92 -10.99 -11.72 -22.78
CA SER A 92 -9.67 -11.71 -23.42
C SER A 92 -8.56 -11.48 -22.40
N VAL A 93 -8.82 -10.77 -21.30
CA VAL A 93 -7.87 -10.63 -20.19
C VAL A 93 -7.60 -11.99 -19.54
N VAL A 94 -8.65 -12.80 -19.31
CA VAL A 94 -8.53 -14.15 -18.73
C VAL A 94 -7.99 -15.16 -19.76
N LEU A 95 -8.46 -15.10 -21.00
CA LEU A 95 -8.14 -16.04 -22.08
C LEU A 95 -6.75 -15.78 -22.68
N ASN A 96 -6.30 -14.52 -22.71
CA ASN A 96 -4.98 -14.13 -23.18
C ASN A 96 -3.99 -13.89 -22.02
N GLY A 97 -4.43 -13.98 -20.77
CA GLY A 97 -3.59 -13.81 -19.57
C GLY A 97 -2.49 -14.87 -19.40
N GLY A 98 -2.39 -15.84 -20.31
CA GLY A 98 -1.36 -16.88 -20.33
C GLY A 98 -0.09 -16.51 -21.09
N GLY A 99 0.35 -15.26 -21.05
CA GLY A 99 1.67 -14.89 -21.57
C GLY A 99 2.76 -15.44 -20.64
N THR A 100 3.55 -16.41 -21.08
CA THR A 100 4.73 -16.85 -20.33
C THR A 100 5.93 -16.01 -20.75
N VAL A 101 6.58 -15.37 -19.77
CA VAL A 101 7.91 -14.75 -19.97
C VAL A 101 8.94 -15.88 -19.87
N SER A 102 9.95 -15.87 -20.75
CA SER A 102 11.02 -16.88 -20.70
C SER A 102 11.82 -16.74 -19.41
N ASP A 103 12.41 -17.83 -18.94
CA ASP A 103 13.18 -17.80 -17.69
C ASP A 103 14.43 -16.91 -17.81
N GLU A 104 15.00 -16.80 -19.01
CA GLU A 104 16.10 -15.85 -19.30
C GLU A 104 15.65 -14.39 -19.15
N ALA A 105 14.44 -14.05 -19.63
CA ALA A 105 13.91 -12.70 -19.51
C ALA A 105 13.55 -12.37 -18.06
N LYS A 106 13.02 -13.33 -17.28
CA LYS A 106 12.80 -13.16 -15.84
C LYS A 106 14.11 -12.94 -15.09
N ALA A 107 15.12 -13.77 -15.36
CA ALA A 107 16.44 -13.62 -14.76
C ALA A 107 17.06 -12.25 -15.08
N ALA A 108 17.01 -11.82 -16.34
CA ALA A 108 17.49 -10.50 -16.73
C ALA A 108 16.70 -9.37 -16.04
N SER A 109 15.38 -9.51 -15.88
CA SER A 109 14.56 -8.55 -15.14
C SER A 109 14.98 -8.47 -13.67
N ASN A 110 15.20 -9.62 -13.02
CA ASN A 110 15.62 -9.68 -11.62
C ASN A 110 16.99 -9.01 -11.40
N GLU A 111 17.94 -9.18 -12.33
CA GLU A 111 19.24 -8.49 -12.27
C GLU A 111 19.08 -6.97 -12.42
N VAL A 112 18.21 -6.51 -13.32
CA VAL A 112 17.94 -5.08 -13.48
C VAL A 112 17.29 -4.49 -12.22
N ILE A 113 16.29 -5.18 -11.65
CA ILE A 113 15.60 -4.74 -10.43
C ILE A 113 16.59 -4.67 -9.26
N LYS A 114 17.47 -5.67 -9.12
CA LYS A 114 18.54 -5.66 -8.12
C LYS A 114 19.43 -4.44 -8.28
N LYS A 115 19.92 -4.18 -9.50
CA LYS A 115 20.77 -3.03 -9.81
C LYS A 115 20.09 -1.68 -9.53
N VAL A 116 18.77 -1.59 -9.74
CA VAL A 116 17.99 -0.40 -9.35
C VAL A 116 18.00 -0.22 -7.83
N GLY A 117 17.92 -1.30 -7.05
CA GLY A 117 18.11 -1.25 -5.60
C GLY A 117 19.50 -0.74 -5.20
N GLU A 118 20.56 -1.27 -5.82
CA GLU A 118 21.96 -0.91 -5.56
C GLU A 118 22.22 0.60 -5.75
N GLU A 119 21.64 1.19 -6.78
CA GLU A 119 21.81 2.61 -7.13
C GLU A 119 20.71 3.53 -6.54
N GLY A 120 19.65 2.93 -5.99
CA GLY A 120 18.43 3.64 -5.58
C GLY A 120 18.28 3.84 -4.07
N MET A 121 18.83 2.95 -3.25
CA MET A 121 18.83 3.13 -1.79
C MET A 121 19.71 4.33 -1.41
N VAL A 122 19.24 5.13 -0.45
CA VAL A 122 19.88 6.40 -0.08
C VAL A 122 20.43 6.31 1.34
N LEU A 123 21.74 6.44 1.48
CA LEU A 123 22.37 6.59 2.79
C LEU A 123 22.24 8.05 3.24
N VAL A 124 21.51 8.35 4.32
CA VAL A 124 21.26 9.74 4.77
C VAL A 124 22.01 10.11 6.05
N LYS A 125 22.39 9.12 6.85
CA LYS A 125 23.28 9.29 8.01
C LYS A 125 24.32 8.19 7.99
N ASN A 126 25.58 8.53 8.26
CA ASN A 126 26.65 7.58 8.49
C ASN A 126 27.77 8.26 9.30
N ASN A 127 27.99 7.83 10.54
CA ASN A 127 29.08 8.33 11.40
C ASN A 127 30.36 7.49 11.29
N GLY A 128 30.49 6.71 10.21
CA GLY A 128 31.57 5.75 10.00
C GLY A 128 31.21 4.32 10.42
N LEU A 129 29.95 4.06 10.78
CA LEU A 129 29.46 2.71 11.09
C LEU A 129 29.41 1.83 9.83
N LEU A 130 28.98 2.37 8.69
CA LEU A 130 28.90 1.64 7.43
C LEU A 130 30.06 2.00 6.47
N PRO A 131 30.54 1.02 5.67
CA PRO A 131 30.14 -0.38 5.66
C PRO A 131 30.60 -1.11 6.93
N LEU A 132 29.87 -2.13 7.35
CA LEU A 132 30.28 -2.91 8.52
C LEU A 132 31.63 -3.59 8.23
N SER A 133 32.47 -3.64 9.28
CA SER A 133 33.77 -4.29 9.18
C SER A 133 33.62 -5.80 8.89
N SER A 134 34.57 -6.36 8.15
CA SER A 134 34.53 -7.76 7.68
C SER A 134 34.58 -8.82 8.79
N ASP A 135 34.88 -8.42 10.03
CA ASP A 135 34.85 -9.27 11.22
C ASP A 135 33.46 -9.34 11.89
N VAL A 136 32.52 -8.48 11.48
CA VAL A 136 31.12 -8.55 11.88
C VAL A 136 30.39 -9.52 10.95
N ASP A 137 29.90 -10.64 11.48
CA ASP A 137 29.14 -11.65 10.72
C ASP A 137 27.73 -11.89 11.28
N SER A 138 27.30 -11.12 12.28
CA SER A 138 25.98 -11.23 12.91
C SER A 138 25.39 -9.86 13.27
N MET A 139 24.06 -9.74 13.26
CA MET A 139 23.34 -8.57 13.76
C MET A 139 21.95 -8.93 14.30
N ASN A 140 21.47 -8.15 15.26
CA ASN A 140 20.09 -8.22 15.72
C ASN A 140 19.21 -7.36 14.81
N VAL A 141 18.08 -7.91 14.34
CA VAL A 141 17.14 -7.16 13.50
C VAL A 141 15.86 -6.94 14.28
N PHE A 142 15.58 -5.67 14.58
CA PHE A 142 14.43 -5.17 15.31
C PHE A 142 13.42 -4.47 14.38
N GLY A 143 12.21 -4.29 14.87
CA GLY A 143 11.05 -3.83 14.11
C GLY A 143 10.33 -5.00 13.47
N TRP A 144 9.04 -5.15 13.74
CA TRP A 144 8.18 -6.15 13.13
C TRP A 144 8.21 -6.06 11.60
N ALA A 145 8.31 -4.83 11.09
CA ALA A 145 8.48 -4.52 9.69
C ALA A 145 9.65 -5.25 9.00
N SER A 146 10.67 -5.71 9.74
CA SER A 146 11.77 -6.52 9.20
C SER A 146 11.32 -7.87 8.64
N THR A 147 10.25 -8.45 9.22
CA THR A 147 9.64 -9.72 8.79
C THR A 147 8.55 -9.52 7.75
N ASN A 148 7.95 -8.33 7.72
CA ASN A 148 6.85 -7.95 6.85
C ASN A 148 7.12 -6.59 6.16
N PRO A 149 8.20 -6.47 5.36
CA PRO A 149 8.55 -5.21 4.74
C PRO A 149 7.60 -4.89 3.58
N ILE A 150 7.67 -3.63 3.16
CA ILE A 150 6.90 -3.06 2.06
C ILE A 150 7.75 -3.14 0.79
N TYR A 151 7.27 -3.89 -0.19
CA TYR A 151 7.93 -4.07 -1.49
C TYR A 151 7.40 -3.12 -2.58
N GLY A 152 6.29 -2.41 -2.32
CA GLY A 152 5.64 -1.49 -3.25
C GLY A 152 4.42 -0.82 -2.64
N GLY A 153 3.74 0.05 -3.40
CA GLY A 153 2.47 0.64 -3.00
C GLY A 153 1.29 -0.32 -3.17
N THR A 154 0.15 0.01 -2.56
CA THR A 154 -1.08 -0.74 -2.79
C THR A 154 -1.81 -0.26 -4.05
N GLY A 155 -2.86 -0.98 -4.43
CA GLY A 155 -3.71 -0.63 -5.56
C GLY A 155 -3.17 -1.06 -6.92
N SER A 156 -3.36 -0.24 -7.96
CA SER A 156 -2.97 -0.58 -9.34
C SER A 156 -1.46 -0.82 -9.50
N GLY A 157 -0.64 -0.28 -8.59
CA GLY A 157 0.81 -0.51 -8.54
C GLY A 157 1.26 -1.74 -7.76
N SER A 158 0.32 -2.53 -7.21
CA SER A 158 0.64 -3.75 -6.45
C SER A 158 1.21 -4.86 -7.35
N ALA A 159 2.06 -5.71 -6.77
CA ALA A 159 2.67 -6.86 -7.44
C ALA A 159 2.60 -8.10 -6.55
N ASP A 160 2.74 -9.28 -7.15
CA ASP A 160 2.89 -10.54 -6.41
C ASP A 160 4.23 -10.54 -5.66
N THR A 161 4.16 -10.59 -4.34
CA THR A 161 5.34 -10.57 -3.46
C THR A 161 5.77 -11.95 -2.98
N SER A 162 5.21 -13.04 -3.50
CA SER A 162 5.46 -14.42 -3.02
C SER A 162 6.88 -14.93 -3.22
N SER A 163 7.65 -14.31 -4.11
CA SER A 163 9.01 -14.73 -4.49
C SER A 163 10.05 -13.60 -4.39
N VAL A 164 9.72 -12.57 -3.59
CA VAL A 164 10.60 -11.43 -3.34
C VAL A 164 11.81 -11.82 -2.49
N VAL A 165 12.89 -11.05 -2.63
CA VAL A 165 14.00 -11.08 -1.67
C VAL A 165 13.61 -10.28 -0.45
N SER A 166 13.58 -10.90 0.73
CA SER A 166 13.27 -10.20 1.99
C SER A 166 14.49 -9.50 2.58
N ILE A 167 14.29 -8.66 3.60
CA ILE A 167 15.37 -8.03 4.37
C ILE A 167 16.28 -9.10 4.98
N LEU A 168 15.70 -10.09 5.68
CA LEU A 168 16.45 -11.17 6.32
C LEU A 168 17.21 -12.04 5.29
N GLN A 169 16.60 -12.28 4.12
CA GLN A 169 17.28 -13.00 3.03
C GLN A 169 18.44 -12.18 2.47
N SER A 170 18.25 -10.88 2.22
CA SER A 170 19.32 -9.98 1.76
C SER A 170 20.52 -9.97 2.71
N LEU A 171 20.26 -9.89 4.02
CA LEU A 171 21.33 -9.96 5.04
C LEU A 171 22.05 -11.31 5.04
N SER A 172 21.30 -12.41 4.93
CA SER A 172 21.85 -13.77 4.84
C SER A 172 22.74 -13.94 3.61
N ASP A 173 22.28 -13.47 2.43
CA ASP A 173 23.02 -13.50 1.17
C ASP A 173 24.30 -12.66 1.25
N ALA A 174 24.27 -11.56 2.01
CA ALA A 174 25.42 -10.72 2.30
C ALA A 174 26.40 -11.31 3.33
N GLY A 175 26.07 -12.46 3.94
CA GLY A 175 26.91 -13.21 4.87
C GLY A 175 26.61 -12.98 6.35
N TYR A 176 25.52 -12.28 6.69
CA TYR A 176 25.15 -12.00 8.07
C TYR A 176 24.19 -13.06 8.64
N LYS A 177 24.47 -13.49 9.87
CA LYS A 177 23.53 -14.25 10.69
C LYS A 177 22.62 -13.28 11.43
N THR A 178 21.33 -13.59 11.48
CA THR A 178 20.34 -12.82 12.23
C THR A 178 19.83 -13.61 13.42
N ASN A 179 19.36 -12.88 14.44
CA ASN A 179 18.82 -13.50 15.65
C ASN A 179 17.46 -14.16 15.34
N GLU A 180 17.43 -15.49 15.32
CA GLU A 180 16.24 -16.28 15.01
C GLU A 180 15.15 -16.14 16.08
N SER A 181 15.50 -15.93 17.35
CA SER A 181 14.55 -15.72 18.44
C SER A 181 13.79 -14.40 18.27
N LEU A 182 14.49 -13.32 17.91
CA LEU A 182 13.85 -12.03 17.56
C LEU A 182 12.96 -12.16 16.33
N THR A 183 13.44 -12.84 15.28
CA THR A 183 12.63 -13.09 14.08
C THR A 183 11.36 -13.84 14.44
N LYS A 184 11.47 -14.89 15.27
CA LYS A 184 10.34 -15.68 15.72
C LYS A 184 9.34 -14.84 16.50
N MET A 185 9.81 -14.00 17.43
CA MET A 185 8.97 -13.09 18.21
C MET A 185 8.09 -12.23 17.30
N TYR A 186 8.65 -11.62 16.26
CA TYR A 186 7.87 -10.81 15.32
C TYR A 186 6.88 -11.63 14.50
N THR A 187 7.29 -12.80 13.99
CA THR A 187 6.39 -13.66 13.22
C THR A 187 5.25 -14.26 14.07
N ASP A 188 5.49 -14.51 15.36
CA ASP A 188 4.48 -14.96 16.31
C ASP A 188 3.52 -13.83 16.70
N TYR A 189 4.03 -12.59 16.80
CA TYR A 189 3.22 -11.40 17.07
C TYR A 189 2.20 -11.18 15.96
N ARG A 190 2.65 -11.14 14.71
CA ARG A 190 1.76 -11.05 13.54
C ARG A 190 2.44 -11.58 12.27
N ALA A 191 1.71 -12.37 11.50
CA ALA A 191 2.24 -13.04 10.31
C ALA A 191 2.08 -12.23 9.01
N ASP A 192 1.15 -11.27 8.98
CA ASP A 192 0.75 -10.55 7.77
C ASP A 192 0.61 -9.05 7.99
N ARG A 193 0.90 -8.27 6.95
CA ARG A 193 0.68 -6.83 6.93
C ARG A 193 -0.79 -6.51 6.65
N PRO A 194 -1.41 -5.63 7.48
CA PRO A 194 -2.76 -5.15 7.18
C PRO A 194 -2.83 -4.48 5.81
N ALA A 195 -3.97 -4.62 5.14
CA ALA A 195 -4.12 -4.31 3.72
C ALA A 195 -5.06 -3.12 3.48
N ALA A 196 -4.52 -2.04 2.93
CA ALA A 196 -5.28 -0.96 2.32
C ALA A 196 -5.56 -1.30 0.83
N THR A 197 -6.77 -1.76 0.51
CA THR A 197 -7.18 -2.09 -0.89
C THR A 197 -7.73 -0.86 -1.61
N ILE A 198 -7.80 -0.85 -2.97
CA ILE A 198 -8.16 0.33 -3.81
C ILE A 198 -9.45 1.08 -3.38
N LEU A 199 -10.42 0.36 -2.81
CA LEU A 199 -11.70 0.92 -2.36
C LEU A 199 -12.00 0.67 -0.88
N GLY A 200 -10.99 0.30 -0.07
CA GLY A 200 -11.19 -0.02 1.34
C GLY A 200 -11.98 -1.32 1.62
N GLY A 201 -12.07 -2.23 0.64
CA GLY A 201 -12.59 -3.60 0.84
C GLY A 201 -13.91 -3.67 1.61
N ASP A 202 -14.00 -4.57 2.57
CA ASP A 202 -15.14 -4.83 3.45
C ASP A 202 -15.33 -3.81 4.58
N GLY A 203 -14.67 -2.64 4.55
CA GLY A 203 -15.09 -1.53 5.43
C GLY A 203 -14.10 -0.42 5.77
N SER A 204 -12.84 -0.40 5.32
CA SER A 204 -11.89 0.75 5.46
C SER A 204 -10.50 0.44 4.87
N PHE A 205 -9.65 1.46 4.70
CA PHE A 205 -8.21 1.32 4.46
C PHE A 205 -7.49 1.06 5.79
N ASP A 206 -7.10 -0.19 6.07
CA ASP A 206 -6.34 -0.54 7.27
C ASP A 206 -4.86 -0.17 7.08
N ILE A 207 -4.41 0.85 7.82
CA ILE A 207 -3.04 1.37 7.80
C ILE A 207 -2.27 1.06 9.07
N THR A 208 -2.78 0.13 9.90
CA THR A 208 -2.17 -0.29 11.17
C THR A 208 -0.66 -0.53 11.01
N LEU A 209 0.11 -0.15 12.02
CA LEU A 209 1.55 -0.37 12.11
C LEU A 209 1.82 -1.40 13.21
N PRO A 210 1.79 -2.71 12.89
CA PRO A 210 2.00 -3.73 13.90
C PRO A 210 3.43 -3.62 14.43
N GLU A 211 3.57 -3.49 15.74
CA GLU A 211 4.83 -3.53 16.45
C GLU A 211 4.57 -4.07 17.86
N PRO A 212 5.32 -5.08 18.35
CA PRO A 212 5.24 -5.51 19.73
C PRO A 212 5.44 -4.34 20.71
N THR A 213 4.62 -4.31 21.76
CA THR A 213 4.72 -3.32 22.82
C THR A 213 6.00 -3.50 23.65
N ALA A 214 6.39 -2.48 24.42
CA ALA A 214 7.64 -2.43 25.17
C ALA A 214 7.88 -3.66 26.09
N ASP A 215 6.82 -4.31 26.57
CA ASP A 215 6.84 -5.50 27.41
C ASP A 215 7.33 -6.77 26.69
N TYR A 216 7.35 -6.80 25.36
CA TYR A 216 7.98 -7.89 24.60
C TYR A 216 9.51 -7.81 24.67
N TYR A 217 10.09 -6.61 24.80
CA TYR A 217 11.53 -6.38 24.89
C TYR A 217 12.03 -6.54 26.34
N THR A 218 11.75 -7.71 26.92
CA THR A 218 12.17 -8.08 28.28
C THR A 218 13.70 -8.12 28.41
N ASP A 219 14.21 -8.00 29.64
CA ASP A 219 15.64 -8.14 29.94
C ASP A 219 16.24 -9.45 29.42
N ASP A 220 15.46 -10.54 29.40
CA ASP A 220 15.90 -11.82 28.85
C ASP A 220 16.06 -11.79 27.32
N VAL A 221 15.07 -11.24 26.61
CA VAL A 221 15.10 -11.07 25.14
C VAL A 221 16.28 -10.19 24.74
N MET A 222 16.46 -9.09 25.46
CA MET A 222 17.51 -8.14 25.15
C MET A 222 18.90 -8.63 25.56
N GLY A 223 19.03 -9.32 26.69
CA GLY A 223 20.28 -9.98 27.07
C GLY A 223 20.71 -11.08 26.09
N GLU A 224 19.75 -11.80 25.51
CA GLU A 224 20.02 -12.74 24.42
C GLU A 224 20.49 -11.99 23.15
N ALA A 225 19.84 -10.89 22.79
CA ALA A 225 20.23 -10.06 21.66
C ALA A 225 21.66 -9.49 21.81
N GLU A 226 21.98 -8.88 22.95
CA GLU A 226 23.33 -8.39 23.27
C GLU A 226 24.39 -9.50 23.19
N SER A 227 24.04 -10.71 23.64
CA SER A 227 24.93 -11.88 23.58
C SER A 227 25.14 -12.38 22.15
N PHE A 228 24.19 -12.15 21.25
CA PHE A 228 24.22 -12.61 19.86
C PHE A 228 25.06 -11.69 18.95
N SER A 229 24.93 -10.37 19.10
CA SER A 229 25.69 -9.38 18.34
C SER A 229 25.68 -8.02 19.05
N ASP A 230 26.74 -7.23 18.87
CA ASP A 230 26.81 -5.84 19.32
C ASP A 230 26.22 -4.84 18.29
N VAL A 231 25.79 -5.33 17.12
CA VAL A 231 25.14 -4.54 16.06
C VAL A 231 23.64 -4.79 16.07
N ALA A 232 22.88 -3.70 16.05
CA ALA A 232 21.43 -3.73 15.87
C ALA A 232 21.05 -3.03 14.56
N MET A 233 20.04 -3.58 13.88
CA MET A 233 19.35 -2.94 12.78
C MET A 233 17.88 -2.78 13.15
N VAL A 234 17.32 -1.59 13.03
CA VAL A 234 15.89 -1.30 13.26
C VAL A 234 15.23 -1.01 11.92
N VAL A 235 14.09 -1.66 11.63
CA VAL A 235 13.32 -1.42 10.40
C VAL A 235 12.02 -0.71 10.76
N ILE A 236 11.81 0.48 10.17
CA ILE A 236 10.56 1.25 10.26
C ILE A 236 9.92 1.29 8.88
N SER A 237 8.62 1.05 8.79
CA SER A 237 7.90 0.99 7.51
C SER A 237 6.65 1.86 7.47
N ARG A 238 6.42 2.51 6.33
CA ARG A 238 5.16 3.23 6.03
C ARG A 238 4.63 2.87 4.66
N GLY A 239 3.36 2.46 4.64
CA GLY A 239 2.61 2.18 3.42
C GLY A 239 2.07 3.44 2.76
N GLY A 240 1.44 3.24 1.62
CA GLY A 240 0.73 4.25 0.86
C GLY A 240 0.13 3.61 -0.39
N GLY A 241 -0.95 4.17 -0.90
CA GLY A 241 -1.65 3.56 -2.02
C GLY A 241 -2.79 4.39 -2.58
N GLU A 242 -3.45 3.78 -3.55
CA GLU A 242 -4.56 4.40 -4.27
C GLU A 242 -5.83 4.45 -3.40
N GLY A 243 -6.54 5.57 -3.45
CA GLY A 243 -7.89 5.71 -2.88
C GLY A 243 -7.97 6.49 -1.57
N TYR A 244 -6.84 6.76 -0.89
CA TYR A 244 -6.79 7.54 0.34
C TYR A 244 -5.48 8.34 0.41
N ASP A 245 -5.50 9.46 1.12
CA ASP A 245 -4.29 10.17 1.51
C ASP A 245 -3.86 9.73 2.92
N LEU A 246 -2.55 9.78 3.17
CA LEU A 246 -2.01 9.47 4.50
C LEU A 246 -2.58 10.46 5.54
N PRO A 247 -3.13 9.98 6.67
CA PRO A 247 -3.73 10.87 7.66
C PRO A 247 -2.72 11.85 8.25
N THR A 248 -3.12 13.12 8.33
CA THR A 248 -2.39 14.17 9.04
C THR A 248 -2.80 14.30 10.50
N ASP A 249 -3.78 13.50 10.95
CA ASP A 249 -4.26 13.42 12.34
C ASP A 249 -4.64 11.96 12.64
N MET A 250 -3.67 11.19 13.16
CA MET A 250 -3.84 9.80 13.51
C MET A 250 -4.71 9.61 14.76
N ASN A 251 -4.74 10.59 15.67
CA ASN A 251 -5.62 10.54 16.83
C ASN A 251 -7.09 10.49 16.39
N SER A 252 -7.49 11.32 15.42
CA SER A 252 -8.82 11.28 14.83
C SER A 252 -9.14 9.93 14.15
N VAL A 253 -8.15 9.27 13.54
CA VAL A 253 -8.32 7.92 12.94
C VAL A 253 -8.57 6.88 14.03
N ILE A 254 -7.74 6.85 15.08
CA ILE A 254 -7.85 5.92 16.20
C ILE A 254 -9.22 6.04 16.89
N HIS A 255 -9.72 7.26 17.05
CA HIS A 255 -11.01 7.53 17.70
C HIS A 255 -12.21 7.47 16.74
N GLY A 256 -12.00 7.11 15.47
CA GLY A 256 -13.08 6.91 14.49
C GLY A 256 -13.79 8.21 14.07
N THR A 257 -13.12 9.35 14.21
CA THR A 257 -13.67 10.68 13.88
C THR A 257 -13.08 11.29 12.60
N TYR A 258 -12.11 10.61 11.98
CA TYR A 258 -11.49 11.06 10.72
C TYR A 258 -12.42 10.94 9.51
N ASN A 259 -13.36 9.99 9.51
CA ASN A 259 -14.23 9.74 8.37
C ASN A 259 -15.37 10.76 8.27
N VAL A 260 -15.36 11.58 7.22
CA VAL A 260 -16.34 12.65 6.99
C VAL A 260 -17.39 12.29 5.92
N ALA A 261 -17.46 11.03 5.48
CA ALA A 261 -18.31 10.59 4.37
C ALA A 261 -19.77 11.06 4.48
N ASP A 262 -20.37 10.89 5.66
CA ASP A 262 -21.76 11.26 5.94
C ASP A 262 -22.02 12.78 5.90
N GLU A 263 -20.97 13.60 6.06
CA GLU A 263 -21.06 15.05 6.06
C GLU A 263 -20.88 15.64 4.65
N VAL A 264 -20.02 15.02 3.84
CA VAL A 264 -19.56 15.61 2.57
C VAL A 264 -20.16 14.98 1.32
N SER A 265 -20.65 13.75 1.42
CA SER A 265 -21.12 12.96 0.28
C SER A 265 -22.64 12.71 0.30
N VAL A 266 -23.29 12.82 -0.86
CA VAL A 266 -24.68 12.36 -1.06
C VAL A 266 -24.77 10.84 -1.26
N ASN A 267 -23.63 10.15 -1.33
CA ASN A 267 -23.53 8.71 -1.41
C ASN A 267 -22.38 8.19 -0.52
N PRO A 268 -22.50 8.28 0.82
CA PRO A 268 -21.41 7.97 1.76
C PRO A 268 -20.85 6.56 1.61
N ALA A 269 -21.68 5.60 1.22
CA ALA A 269 -21.27 4.22 0.99
C ALA A 269 -20.23 4.06 -0.15
N ASN A 270 -20.18 5.01 -1.09
CA ASN A 270 -19.21 5.03 -2.18
C ASN A 270 -17.99 5.94 -1.88
N TYR A 271 -18.00 6.70 -0.78
CA TYR A 271 -16.92 7.62 -0.44
C TYR A 271 -15.92 6.97 0.52
N ALA A 272 -14.89 6.33 -0.04
CA ALA A 272 -13.88 5.63 0.74
C ALA A 272 -12.74 6.55 1.22
N TYR A 273 -12.52 7.71 0.60
CA TYR A 273 -11.30 8.52 0.75
C TYR A 273 -10.85 8.82 2.20
N THR A 274 -11.79 9.03 3.12
CA THR A 274 -11.50 9.23 4.56
C THR A 274 -11.84 8.03 5.44
N ASN A 275 -12.23 6.90 4.85
CA ASN A 275 -12.59 5.68 5.56
C ASN A 275 -11.34 4.85 5.89
N ILE A 276 -10.56 5.34 6.84
CA ILE A 276 -9.27 4.78 7.25
C ILE A 276 -9.42 4.16 8.64
N SER A 277 -8.77 3.02 8.87
CA SER A 277 -8.74 2.36 10.18
C SER A 277 -7.32 2.10 10.65
N TYR A 278 -7.18 2.08 11.98
CA TYR A 278 -5.94 1.79 12.68
C TYR A 278 -6.25 1.01 13.96
N THR A 279 -5.48 -0.04 14.23
CA THR A 279 -5.56 -0.81 15.47
C THR A 279 -4.34 -0.53 16.33
N ASN A 280 -4.55 0.04 17.53
CA ASN A 280 -3.47 0.25 18.49
C ASN A 280 -2.77 -1.08 18.86
N ASN A 281 -1.45 -1.02 19.02
CA ASN A 281 -0.64 -2.18 19.41
C ASN A 281 -0.85 -2.58 20.88
N GLY A 282 -1.22 -1.63 21.73
CA GLY A 282 -1.45 -1.81 23.18
C GLY A 282 -2.81 -1.30 23.66
N ASP A 283 -2.94 -1.08 24.97
CA ASP A 283 -4.12 -0.49 25.63
C ASP A 283 -4.08 1.05 25.69
N TYR A 284 -3.25 1.66 24.86
CA TYR A 284 -3.03 3.09 24.72
C TYR A 284 -3.13 3.51 23.25
N ASP A 285 -3.20 4.82 22.99
CA ASP A 285 -3.18 5.36 21.64
C ASP A 285 -1.75 5.34 21.09
N ASP A 286 -1.55 4.73 19.92
CA ASP A 286 -0.22 4.67 19.29
C ASP A 286 0.25 6.02 18.73
N PHE A 287 -0.63 7.00 18.63
CA PHE A 287 -0.32 8.35 18.17
C PHE A 287 -0.99 9.37 19.08
N ASP A 288 -0.21 10.35 19.49
CA ASP A 288 -0.66 11.48 20.28
C ASP A 288 -1.48 12.47 19.43
N ALA A 289 -2.20 13.37 20.11
CA ALA A 289 -3.02 14.37 19.45
C ALA A 289 -2.16 15.33 18.62
N GLY A 290 -2.44 15.39 17.32
CA GLY A 290 -1.73 16.23 16.36
C GLY A 290 -0.66 15.50 15.55
N GLU A 291 -0.37 14.24 15.86
CA GLU A 291 0.58 13.44 15.10
C GLU A 291 -0.02 12.87 13.82
N SER A 292 0.81 12.83 12.78
CA SER A 292 0.50 12.30 11.47
C SER A 292 0.99 10.86 11.30
N TYR A 293 0.51 10.18 10.25
CA TYR A 293 0.99 8.84 9.92
C TYR A 293 2.48 8.78 9.53
N LEU A 294 3.09 9.93 9.21
CA LEU A 294 4.48 10.03 8.77
C LEU A 294 5.48 10.19 9.92
N GLU A 295 4.99 10.32 11.15
CA GLU A 295 5.77 10.32 12.39
C GLU A 295 5.88 8.89 12.95
N LEU A 296 6.72 8.68 13.97
CA LEU A 296 6.77 7.41 14.69
C LEU A 296 5.50 7.23 15.53
N SER A 297 5.06 5.99 15.68
CA SER A 297 4.09 5.67 16.73
C SER A 297 4.78 5.59 18.09
N ASN A 298 4.04 5.85 19.16
CA ASN A 298 4.45 5.66 20.56
C ASN A 298 5.07 4.26 20.81
N THR A 299 4.59 3.23 20.11
CA THR A 299 5.14 1.87 20.21
C THR A 299 6.48 1.72 19.49
N GLU A 300 6.65 2.32 18.31
CA GLU A 300 7.95 2.34 17.61
C GLU A 300 8.99 3.17 18.36
N GLU A 301 8.60 4.28 18.97
CA GLU A 301 9.45 5.09 19.85
C GLU A 301 9.94 4.27 21.04
N ALA A 302 9.05 3.55 21.72
CA ALA A 302 9.42 2.71 22.85
C ALA A 302 10.41 1.59 22.46
N MET A 303 10.24 0.98 21.29
CA MET A 303 11.23 0.04 20.73
C MET A 303 12.56 0.74 20.48
N LEU A 304 12.56 1.90 19.82
CA LEU A 304 13.78 2.66 19.52
C LEU A 304 14.52 3.06 20.79
N ASP A 305 13.82 3.57 21.80
CA ASP A 305 14.37 3.90 23.11
C ASP A 305 15.07 2.69 23.74
N LYS A 306 14.40 1.53 23.73
CA LYS A 306 14.96 0.31 24.30
C LYS A 306 16.21 -0.13 23.54
N VAL A 307 16.13 -0.28 22.22
CA VAL A 307 17.27 -0.70 21.38
C VAL A 307 18.44 0.28 21.49
N CYS A 308 18.17 1.58 21.39
CA CYS A 308 19.21 2.61 21.41
C CYS A 308 19.85 2.78 22.79
N SER A 309 19.20 2.34 23.87
CA SER A 309 19.76 2.34 25.23
C SER A 309 20.75 1.19 25.49
N GLU A 310 20.67 0.10 24.73
CA GLU A 310 21.44 -1.13 24.93
C GLU A 310 22.49 -1.36 23.84
N PHE A 311 22.22 -0.89 22.62
CA PHE A 311 23.13 -1.00 21.49
C PHE A 311 23.77 0.35 21.15
N SER A 312 25.09 0.34 20.94
CA SER A 312 25.84 1.54 20.52
C SER A 312 26.09 1.63 19.01
N LYS A 313 25.78 0.55 18.28
CA LYS A 313 25.93 0.42 16.81
C LYS A 313 24.58 0.10 16.19
N VAL A 314 23.74 1.13 16.02
CA VAL A 314 22.40 0.98 15.47
C VAL A 314 22.38 1.47 14.01
N ILE A 315 21.90 0.61 13.12
CA ILE A 315 21.54 0.94 11.73
C ILE A 315 20.02 1.08 11.68
N VAL A 316 19.50 2.17 11.15
CA VAL A 316 18.05 2.30 10.87
C VAL A 316 17.81 2.14 9.38
N VAL A 317 16.81 1.33 9.04
CA VAL A 317 16.31 1.16 7.68
C VAL A 317 14.90 1.73 7.62
N ILE A 318 14.72 2.79 6.84
CA ILE A 318 13.42 3.40 6.57
C ILE A 318 12.85 2.78 5.30
N ASN A 319 11.94 1.82 5.46
CA ASN A 319 11.24 1.13 4.38
C ASN A 319 9.85 1.75 4.16
N ALA A 320 9.86 2.98 3.64
CA ALA A 320 8.68 3.79 3.39
C ALA A 320 8.58 4.21 1.92
N ASN A 321 7.36 4.27 1.39
CA ASN A 321 7.11 4.78 0.04
C ASN A 321 6.90 6.30 -0.01
N ASN A 322 6.92 6.96 1.14
CA ASN A 322 6.65 8.38 1.32
C ASN A 322 7.73 9.00 2.22
N PRO A 323 8.09 10.29 2.05
CA PRO A 323 8.99 10.98 2.97
C PRO A 323 8.39 11.03 4.38
N MET A 324 9.04 10.34 5.32
CA MET A 324 8.68 10.39 6.75
C MET A 324 9.31 11.60 7.44
N GLU A 325 8.80 11.94 8.60
CA GLU A 325 9.47 12.85 9.54
C GLU A 325 10.55 12.04 10.28
N LEU A 326 11.81 12.44 10.08
CA LEU A 326 13.00 11.69 10.51
C LEU A 326 13.91 12.51 11.42
N ASP A 327 13.39 13.57 12.04
CA ASP A 327 14.10 14.43 12.98
C ASP A 327 14.52 13.68 14.26
N TRP A 328 13.73 12.69 14.70
CA TRP A 328 14.02 11.82 15.84
C TRP A 328 15.36 11.07 15.72
N VAL A 329 15.87 10.86 14.50
CA VAL A 329 17.16 10.21 14.26
C VAL A 329 18.31 10.93 14.98
N ASP A 330 18.19 12.24 15.16
CA ASP A 330 19.21 13.06 15.81
C ASP A 330 19.15 12.99 17.34
N ASN A 331 18.08 12.42 17.91
CA ASN A 331 17.92 12.24 19.35
C ASN A 331 18.68 11.03 19.91
N TYR A 332 19.18 10.14 19.04
CA TYR A 332 19.89 8.92 19.41
C TYR A 332 21.31 8.90 18.86
N ASP A 333 22.29 9.09 19.75
CA ASP A 333 23.72 9.01 19.42
C ASP A 333 24.15 7.63 18.92
N SER A 334 23.45 6.57 19.34
CA SER A 334 23.71 5.18 18.94
C SER A 334 23.28 4.86 17.51
N ILE A 335 22.40 5.67 16.89
CA ILE A 335 22.05 5.55 15.48
C ILE A 335 23.23 6.04 14.65
N GLY A 336 24.08 5.11 14.25
CA GLY A 336 25.28 5.38 13.47
C GLY A 336 25.05 5.47 11.96
N ALA A 337 23.99 4.81 11.46
CA ALA A 337 23.63 4.88 10.04
C ALA A 337 22.12 4.86 9.82
N VAL A 338 21.67 5.55 8.77
CA VAL A 338 20.28 5.52 8.30
C VAL A 338 20.24 5.32 6.79
N ILE A 339 19.53 4.29 6.35
CA ILE A 339 19.32 3.94 4.94
C ILE A 339 17.85 4.10 4.60
N LEU A 340 17.54 4.87 3.56
CA LEU A 340 16.22 4.91 2.95
C LEU A 340 16.13 3.78 1.91
N ALA A 341 15.22 2.84 2.15
CA ALA A 341 15.00 1.65 1.34
C ALA A 341 13.52 1.56 0.93
N PRO A 342 13.04 2.45 0.04
CA PRO A 342 11.64 2.44 -0.42
C PRO A 342 11.30 1.15 -1.17
N GLY A 343 10.03 0.94 -1.52
CA GLY A 343 9.52 -0.29 -2.14
C GLY A 343 10.46 -0.91 -3.19
N THR A 344 11.01 -2.08 -2.87
CA THR A 344 12.14 -2.67 -3.61
C THR A 344 11.74 -3.64 -4.72
N GLY A 345 10.43 -3.85 -4.93
CA GLY A 345 9.91 -4.86 -5.86
C GLY A 345 10.49 -6.26 -5.61
N GLN A 346 10.69 -7.00 -6.69
CA GLN A 346 11.04 -8.43 -6.65
C GLN A 346 12.39 -8.71 -5.98
N THR A 347 13.46 -8.06 -6.43
CA THR A 347 14.85 -8.40 -6.04
C THR A 347 15.67 -7.20 -5.58
N GLY A 348 15.09 -5.99 -5.55
CA GLY A 348 15.81 -4.76 -5.20
C GLY A 348 16.29 -4.76 -3.75
N MET A 349 15.62 -5.52 -2.86
CA MET A 349 16.01 -5.60 -1.46
C MET A 349 17.37 -6.28 -1.27
N ALA A 350 17.81 -7.10 -2.24
CA ALA A 350 19.13 -7.73 -2.20
C ALA A 350 20.26 -6.71 -1.98
N ALA A 351 20.09 -5.49 -2.51
CA ALA A 351 21.04 -4.40 -2.36
C ALA A 351 21.28 -3.97 -0.91
N LEU A 352 20.33 -4.17 0.01
CA LEU A 352 20.46 -3.72 1.39
C LEU A 352 21.67 -4.36 2.08
N GLY A 353 21.76 -5.69 2.03
CA GLY A 353 22.88 -6.44 2.57
C GLY A 353 24.21 -6.13 1.86
N GLU A 354 24.16 -5.90 0.55
CA GLU A 354 25.34 -5.55 -0.26
C GLU A 354 25.88 -4.15 0.04
N ILE A 355 24.99 -3.21 0.34
CA ILE A 355 25.34 -1.90 0.87
C ILE A 355 25.97 -2.12 2.24
N ILE A 356 25.28 -2.77 3.18
CA ILE A 356 25.77 -2.94 4.56
C ILE A 356 27.15 -3.59 4.63
N ASN A 357 27.43 -4.60 3.78
CA ASN A 357 28.74 -5.28 3.74
C ASN A 357 29.80 -4.57 2.86
N GLY A 358 29.43 -3.48 2.18
CA GLY A 358 30.34 -2.68 1.37
C GLY A 358 30.66 -3.23 -0.01
N SER A 359 30.03 -4.32 -0.45
CA SER A 359 30.17 -4.81 -1.83
C SER A 359 29.53 -3.85 -2.84
N VAL A 360 28.56 -3.05 -2.40
CA VAL A 360 27.97 -1.91 -3.12
C VAL A 360 28.21 -0.64 -2.30
N ASN A 361 28.72 0.42 -2.93
CA ASN A 361 28.81 1.74 -2.32
C ASN A 361 27.52 2.53 -2.65
N PRO A 362 26.72 2.95 -1.66
CA PRO A 362 25.45 3.62 -1.91
C PRO A 362 25.65 4.92 -2.70
N SER A 363 24.83 5.09 -3.73
CA SER A 363 24.90 6.23 -4.66
C SER A 363 23.60 7.02 -4.76
N GLY A 364 22.50 6.48 -4.22
CA GLY A 364 21.17 7.07 -4.27
C GLY A 364 21.12 8.47 -3.68
N LYS A 365 20.11 9.24 -4.12
CA LYS A 365 19.82 10.60 -3.66
C LYS A 365 18.33 10.74 -3.37
N THR A 366 17.97 11.54 -2.37
CA THR A 366 16.58 11.90 -2.10
C THR A 366 15.96 12.60 -3.32
N VAL A 367 14.74 12.21 -3.66
CA VAL A 367 13.95 12.84 -4.73
C VAL A 367 12.93 13.85 -4.20
N ASP A 368 12.77 13.92 -2.89
CA ASP A 368 11.94 14.86 -2.15
C ASP A 368 12.74 15.54 -1.03
N THR A 369 12.19 16.62 -0.48
CA THR A 369 12.73 17.25 0.74
C THR A 369 12.08 16.58 1.96
N TYR A 370 12.88 16.05 2.87
CA TYR A 370 12.42 15.51 4.15
C TYR A 370 12.37 16.67 5.14
N VAL A 371 11.18 16.99 5.63
CA VAL A 371 10.96 18.05 6.62
C VAL A 371 11.00 17.50 8.04
N LYS A 372 11.24 18.38 9.01
CA LYS A 372 11.13 18.05 10.45
C LYS A 372 9.71 18.21 11.01
N ASP A 373 8.85 18.91 10.27
CA ASP A 373 7.48 19.22 10.69
C ASP A 373 6.59 19.45 9.45
N LEU A 374 5.78 18.46 9.11
CA LEU A 374 4.88 18.42 7.96
C LEU A 374 3.83 19.54 8.06
N THR A 375 3.41 19.88 9.28
CA THR A 375 2.38 20.91 9.53
C THR A 375 2.84 22.32 9.15
N GLN A 376 4.15 22.52 9.04
CA GLN A 376 4.76 23.80 8.67
C GLN A 376 5.09 23.90 7.18
N THR A 377 4.70 22.91 6.37
CA THR A 377 4.87 22.96 4.92
C THR A 377 3.91 23.97 4.28
N PRO A 378 4.29 24.62 3.17
CA PRO A 378 3.48 25.69 2.57
C PRO A 378 2.13 25.19 2.02
N TYR A 379 2.02 23.90 1.73
CA TYR A 379 0.82 23.28 1.19
C TYR A 379 -0.09 22.65 2.25
N TYR A 380 0.34 22.55 3.52
CA TYR A 380 -0.38 21.79 4.56
C TYR A 380 -1.86 22.21 4.72
N ASN A 381 -2.14 23.51 4.67
CA ASN A 381 -3.51 24.04 4.78
C ASN A 381 -4.34 23.91 3.49
N ASN A 382 -3.77 23.38 2.41
CA ASN A 382 -4.39 23.29 1.08
C ASN A 382 -4.19 21.89 0.47
N ILE A 383 -4.16 20.85 1.30
CA ILE A 383 -4.15 19.44 0.87
C ILE A 383 -5.16 18.64 1.69
N GLY A 384 -5.86 17.68 1.06
CA GLY A 384 -6.85 16.82 1.72
C GLY A 384 -8.31 17.00 1.27
N ALA A 385 -9.26 16.68 2.15
CA ALA A 385 -10.70 16.61 1.86
C ALA A 385 -11.40 17.99 1.82
N PHE A 386 -11.31 18.72 0.71
CA PHE A 386 -11.97 20.02 0.53
C PHE A 386 -13.28 19.94 -0.28
N ALA A 387 -14.31 19.31 0.31
CA ALA A 387 -15.61 19.15 -0.32
C ALA A 387 -16.46 20.44 -0.29
N TYR A 388 -17.17 20.73 -1.38
CA TYR A 388 -18.21 21.76 -1.41
C TYR A 388 -19.44 21.31 -0.61
N ASN A 389 -19.95 22.17 0.26
CA ASN A 389 -21.10 21.88 1.13
C ASN A 389 -22.40 22.60 0.70
N ASN A 390 -22.43 23.17 -0.50
CA ASN A 390 -23.54 24.02 -0.98
C ASN A 390 -23.96 23.69 -2.42
N VAL A 391 -23.70 22.45 -2.88
CA VAL A 391 -23.93 22.00 -4.27
C VAL A 391 -24.59 20.61 -4.31
N ASP A 392 -25.43 20.29 -3.32
CA ASP A 392 -26.04 18.95 -3.21
C ASP A 392 -26.95 18.61 -4.40
N ASP A 393 -27.61 19.60 -4.99
CA ASP A 393 -28.42 19.42 -6.21
C ASP A 393 -27.57 18.93 -7.40
N LEU A 394 -26.35 19.44 -7.53
CA LEU A 394 -25.38 18.97 -8.52
C LEU A 394 -24.89 17.56 -8.18
N LYS A 395 -24.51 17.31 -6.92
CA LYS A 395 -24.04 15.98 -6.47
C LYS A 395 -25.11 14.91 -6.73
N GLU A 396 -26.37 15.18 -6.40
CA GLU A 396 -27.51 14.29 -6.63
C GLU A 396 -27.74 14.02 -8.13
N ALA A 397 -27.65 15.06 -8.97
CA ALA A 397 -27.79 14.91 -10.41
C ALA A 397 -26.69 14.02 -11.03
N ILE A 398 -25.46 14.14 -10.54
CA ILE A 398 -24.33 13.28 -10.96
C ILE A 398 -24.56 11.86 -10.45
N ALA A 399 -24.89 11.68 -9.17
CA ALA A 399 -25.16 10.36 -8.58
C ALA A 399 -26.28 9.60 -9.30
N ALA A 400 -27.31 10.31 -9.78
CA ALA A 400 -28.39 9.72 -10.58
C ALA A 400 -27.94 9.26 -11.98
N SER A 401 -26.84 9.82 -12.49
CA SER A 401 -26.29 9.54 -13.82
C SER A 401 -25.13 8.53 -13.78
N ASP A 402 -24.41 8.47 -12.67
CA ASP A 402 -23.26 7.59 -12.45
C ASP A 402 -23.34 6.95 -11.06
N THR A 403 -23.66 5.66 -11.02
CA THR A 403 -23.78 4.90 -9.78
C THR A 403 -22.43 4.63 -9.09
N ALA A 404 -21.31 4.83 -9.78
CA ALA A 404 -19.96 4.73 -9.21
C ALA A 404 -19.45 6.04 -8.62
N TYR A 405 -20.19 7.14 -8.80
CA TYR A 405 -19.82 8.44 -8.24
C TYR A 405 -19.76 8.38 -6.71
N GLU A 406 -18.65 8.88 -6.15
CA GLU A 406 -18.41 8.92 -4.70
C GLU A 406 -19.30 9.92 -3.96
N GLY A 407 -20.13 10.69 -4.68
CA GLY A 407 -21.13 11.58 -4.10
C GLY A 407 -20.59 12.92 -3.60
N THR A 408 -19.34 13.27 -3.91
CA THR A 408 -18.73 14.55 -3.50
C THR A 408 -18.15 15.35 -4.67
N VAL A 409 -18.15 16.68 -4.54
CA VAL A 409 -17.41 17.59 -5.43
C VAL A 409 -16.45 18.35 -4.54
N SER A 410 -15.16 18.34 -4.89
CA SER A 410 -14.11 18.96 -4.08
C SER A 410 -13.27 19.94 -4.91
N PHE A 411 -12.56 20.83 -4.22
CA PHE A 411 -11.64 21.78 -4.84
C PHE A 411 -10.44 22.04 -3.95
N VAL A 412 -9.24 22.03 -4.54
CA VAL A 412 -7.98 22.35 -3.88
C VAL A 412 -7.32 23.51 -4.62
N ASP A 413 -6.87 24.52 -3.88
CA ASP A 413 -6.12 25.66 -4.43
C ASP A 413 -4.63 25.50 -4.17
N TYR A 414 -3.81 25.53 -5.23
CA TYR A 414 -2.37 25.32 -5.15
C TYR A 414 -1.71 26.68 -4.88
N VAL A 415 -1.91 27.19 -3.67
CA VAL A 415 -1.50 28.54 -3.25
C VAL A 415 0.02 28.73 -3.26
N GLU A 416 0.78 27.64 -3.13
CA GLU A 416 2.24 27.61 -3.23
C GLU A 416 2.72 27.87 -4.66
N GLY A 417 1.87 27.69 -5.66
CA GLY A 417 2.16 27.97 -7.07
C GLY A 417 3.37 27.20 -7.58
N ILE A 418 4.45 27.92 -7.94
CA ILE A 418 5.68 27.28 -8.41
C ILE A 418 6.61 26.81 -7.28
N TYR A 419 6.34 27.22 -6.04
CA TYR A 419 7.18 26.97 -4.86
C TYR A 419 6.79 25.63 -4.22
N VAL A 420 7.02 24.54 -4.96
CA VAL A 420 6.77 23.17 -4.50
C VAL A 420 8.09 22.49 -4.14
N GLY A 421 8.11 21.78 -3.00
CA GLY A 421 9.28 21.04 -2.51
C GLY A 421 10.49 21.96 -2.31
N TYR A 422 11.68 21.54 -2.78
CA TYR A 422 12.91 22.32 -2.62
C TYR A 422 12.81 23.74 -3.16
N LYS A 423 11.96 24.02 -4.17
CA LYS A 423 11.77 25.38 -4.68
C LYS A 423 11.25 26.33 -3.60
N TRP A 424 10.43 25.83 -2.66
CA TRP A 424 10.03 26.58 -1.49
C TRP A 424 11.19 26.68 -0.50
N PHE A 425 11.70 25.55 0.00
CA PHE A 425 12.64 25.54 1.12
C PHE A 425 13.93 26.31 0.81
N GLU A 426 14.52 26.11 -0.38
CA GLU A 426 15.74 26.84 -0.77
C GLU A 426 15.48 28.33 -0.98
N THR A 427 14.31 28.71 -1.53
CA THR A 427 13.98 30.12 -1.76
C THR A 427 13.69 30.83 -0.43
N ALA A 428 12.91 30.19 0.45
CA ALA A 428 12.54 30.73 1.75
C ALA A 428 13.79 30.96 2.63
N ASP A 429 14.76 30.04 2.59
CA ASP A 429 16.03 30.23 3.28
C ASP A 429 16.82 31.41 2.71
N HIS A 430 16.97 31.47 1.38
CA HIS A 430 17.66 32.58 0.72
C HIS A 430 16.99 33.94 0.99
N GLU A 431 15.68 33.98 1.17
CA GLU A 431 14.91 35.19 1.53
C GLU A 431 14.91 35.50 3.03
N GLY A 432 15.57 34.69 3.86
CA GLY A 432 15.70 34.90 5.31
C GLY A 432 14.44 34.56 6.10
N VAL A 433 13.52 33.77 5.54
CA VAL A 433 12.30 33.32 6.23
C VAL A 433 12.66 32.52 7.48
N TYR A 434 13.75 31.77 7.43
CA TYR A 434 14.17 30.88 8.52
C TYR A 434 15.18 31.50 9.48
N ASP A 435 15.64 32.74 9.27
CA ASP A 435 16.73 33.38 10.05
C ASP A 435 16.51 33.37 11.58
N ASN A 436 15.24 33.41 12.00
CA ASN A 436 14.86 33.44 13.41
C ASN A 436 14.32 32.09 13.94
N ILE A 437 14.36 31.04 13.12
CA ILE A 437 13.97 29.69 13.57
C ILE A 437 15.10 29.12 14.41
N ASP A 438 14.79 28.84 15.67
CA ASP A 438 15.64 28.10 16.59
C ASP A 438 14.82 26.97 17.22
N ARG A 439 15.04 25.75 16.73
CA ARG A 439 14.44 24.52 17.26
C ARG A 439 15.46 23.69 18.03
N SER A 440 16.55 24.31 18.51
CA SER A 440 17.61 23.54 19.15
C SER A 440 17.23 22.93 20.49
N ALA A 441 16.17 23.43 21.12
CA ALA A 441 15.61 22.84 22.33
C ALA A 441 14.87 21.51 22.06
N ILE A 442 14.48 21.26 20.80
CA ILE A 442 13.71 20.08 20.39
C ILE A 442 14.63 19.10 19.65
N TYR A 443 15.41 19.59 18.68
CA TYR A 443 16.19 18.74 17.76
C TYR A 443 17.71 18.92 17.87
N GLY A 444 18.19 19.45 19.00
CA GLY A 444 19.62 19.63 19.26
C GLY A 444 20.26 20.90 18.66
N GLU A 445 21.50 21.20 19.05
CA GLU A 445 22.16 22.50 18.82
C GLU A 445 22.21 22.99 17.36
N HIS A 446 22.18 22.06 16.40
CA HIS A 446 22.27 22.34 14.97
C HIS A 446 20.96 22.73 14.30
N ALA A 447 19.81 22.56 14.97
CA ALA A 447 18.48 22.80 14.42
C ALA A 447 18.07 24.27 14.43
N LYS A 448 18.82 25.10 13.70
CA LYS A 448 18.58 26.54 13.54
C LYS A 448 18.54 26.92 12.07
N GLY A 449 17.81 27.98 11.72
CA GLY A 449 17.67 28.38 10.32
C GLY A 449 17.02 27.28 9.49
N TYR A 450 17.53 27.08 8.27
CA TYR A 450 17.17 25.96 7.39
C TYR A 450 17.15 24.59 8.08
N ASN A 451 18.18 24.29 8.86
CA ASN A 451 18.34 23.00 9.54
C ASN A 451 17.31 22.81 10.68
N GLY A 452 16.61 23.87 11.08
CA GLY A 452 15.46 23.77 11.98
C GLY A 452 14.18 23.31 11.28
N VAL A 453 14.14 23.30 9.94
CA VAL A 453 12.94 23.01 9.13
C VAL A 453 13.13 21.78 8.25
N VAL A 454 14.29 21.64 7.62
CA VAL A 454 14.62 20.54 6.71
C VAL A 454 15.54 19.54 7.41
N GLN A 455 15.14 18.26 7.41
CA GLN A 455 15.97 17.15 7.88
C GLN A 455 16.96 16.71 6.79
N TYR A 456 16.45 16.38 5.60
CA TYR A 456 17.27 16.01 4.44
C TYR A 456 16.82 16.79 3.20
N PRO A 457 17.70 17.58 2.57
CA PRO A 457 17.33 18.37 1.40
C PRO A 457 17.09 17.48 0.18
N PHE A 458 16.46 18.05 -0.87
CA PHE A 458 16.37 17.40 -2.17
C PHE A 458 17.77 17.11 -2.75
N GLY A 459 17.95 15.92 -3.31
CA GLY A 459 19.23 15.50 -3.90
C GLY A 459 20.30 15.12 -2.87
N TYR A 460 19.94 14.97 -1.60
CA TYR A 460 20.84 14.56 -0.53
C TYR A 460 21.10 13.05 -0.55
N GLY A 461 22.31 12.66 -0.17
CA GLY A 461 22.69 11.25 -0.01
C GLY A 461 24.19 11.12 0.13
N LEU A 462 24.62 10.27 1.05
CA LEU A 462 26.00 10.00 1.39
C LEU A 462 26.55 8.84 0.54
N SER A 463 27.83 8.58 0.74
CA SER A 463 28.63 7.48 0.18
C SER A 463 29.69 7.10 1.23
N TYR A 464 30.38 5.97 1.08
CA TYR A 464 31.42 5.51 2.01
C TYR A 464 32.72 6.31 2.00
#